data_AF-A0A2W0SBS4-F1
#
_entry.id   AF-A0A2W0SBS4-F1
#
_cell.length_a   1.000
_cell.length_b   1.000
_cell.length_c   1.000
_cell.angle_alpha   90.00
_cell.angle_beta   90.00
_cell.angle_gamma   90.00
#
_symmetry.space_group_name_H-M   'P 1'
#
loop_
_entity.id
_entity.type
_entity.pdbx_description
1 polymer ?
#
loop_
_entity_poly.entity_id
_entity_poly.type
_entity_poly.pdbx_seq_one_letter_code
_entity_poly.pdbx_strand_id
1 'polypeptide(L)'
;MTVDRLYRHLLQKLINANIDIDAYLQLRKAKGYMSVSENDHLRDNLFELCREMRAQAPRLQNAISPEERDVLRLAGESVAAAALCLMSGHHDCPLYIAVNVEKLERCLTGLTSNIHKLNKLAPITHA
;
A
#
# COMPACT_ATOMS: atom_id res chain seq x y z
N MET A 1 -0.48 -13.94 -18.69
CA MET A 1 0.31 -13.77 -17.46
C MET A 1 0.08 -14.98 -16.58
N THR A 2 1.12 -15.70 -16.18
CA THR A 2 1.00 -16.83 -15.25
C THR A 2 0.67 -16.32 -13.85
N VAL A 3 0.07 -17.16 -12.99
CA VAL A 3 -0.34 -16.75 -11.63
C VAL A 3 0.87 -16.32 -10.79
N ASP A 4 1.98 -17.03 -10.90
CA ASP A 4 3.22 -16.66 -10.21
C ASP A 4 3.77 -15.28 -10.69
N ARG A 5 3.72 -14.98 -11.99
CA ARG A 5 4.08 -13.64 -12.49
C ARG A 5 3.14 -12.56 -11.96
N LEU A 6 1.84 -12.86 -11.85
CA LEU A 6 0.85 -11.95 -11.27
C LEU A 6 1.15 -11.69 -9.79
N TYR A 7 1.46 -12.73 -9.02
CA TYR A 7 1.80 -12.63 -7.61
C TYR A 7 3.04 -11.76 -7.39
N ARG A 8 4.14 -12.05 -8.11
CA ARG A 8 5.37 -11.27 -8.06
C ARG A 8 5.17 -9.81 -8.48
N HIS A 9 4.34 -9.57 -9.49
CA HIS A 9 3.98 -8.23 -9.93
C HIS A 9 3.23 -7.44 -8.85
N LEU A 10 2.24 -8.04 -8.20
CA LEU A 10 1.51 -7.39 -7.11
C LEU A 10 2.40 -7.15 -5.89
N LEU A 11 3.27 -8.10 -5.55
CA LEU A 11 4.23 -7.94 -4.47
C LEU A 11 5.20 -6.79 -4.75
N GLN A 12 5.70 -6.66 -5.99
CA GLN A 12 6.54 -5.53 -6.37
C GLN A 12 5.79 -4.19 -6.24
N LYS A 13 4.51 -4.14 -6.65
CA LYS A 13 3.70 -2.93 -6.48
C LYS A 13 3.47 -2.58 -5.01
N LEU A 14 3.27 -3.57 -4.14
CA LEU A 14 3.19 -3.35 -2.68
C LEU A 14 4.50 -2.79 -2.12
N ILE A 15 5.65 -3.30 -2.56
CA ILE A 15 6.97 -2.80 -2.17
C ILE A 15 7.15 -1.35 -2.61
N ASN A 16 6.82 -1.04 -3.87
CA ASN A 16 6.91 0.34 -4.37
C ASN A 16 6.00 1.28 -3.57
N ALA A 17 4.75 0.89 -3.32
CA ALA A 17 3.83 1.68 -2.49
C ALA A 17 4.35 1.88 -1.06
N ASN A 18 5.02 0.88 -0.48
CA ASN A 18 5.64 1.00 0.85
C ASN A 18 6.75 2.05 0.86
N ILE A 19 7.61 2.05 -0.16
CA ILE A 19 8.68 3.04 -0.34
C ILE A 19 8.09 4.44 -0.55
N ASP A 20 7.06 4.58 -1.38
CA ASP A 20 6.42 5.87 -1.65
C ASP A 20 5.76 6.46 -0.40
N ILE A 21 5.09 5.62 0.40
CA ILE A 21 4.49 6.03 1.68
C ILE A 21 5.58 6.46 2.68
N ASP A 22 6.68 5.71 2.80
CA ASP A 22 7.78 6.09 3.69
C ASP A 22 8.41 7.41 3.25
N ALA A 23 8.72 7.58 1.96
CA ALA A 23 9.26 8.82 1.43
C ALA A 23 8.34 10.02 1.70
N TYR A 24 7.03 9.87 1.45
CA TYR A 24 6.03 10.88 1.77
C TYR A 24 5.99 11.22 3.26
N LEU A 25 6.06 10.19 4.12
CA LEU A 25 6.07 10.36 5.57
C LEU A 25 7.31 11.12 6.07
N GLN A 26 8.50 10.77 5.56
CA GLN A 26 9.74 11.48 5.92
C GLN A 26 9.67 12.95 5.51
N LEU A 27 9.19 13.24 4.29
CA LEU A 27 8.98 14.61 3.82
C LEU A 27 7.96 15.35 4.68
N ARG A 28 6.84 14.71 5.02
CA ARG A 28 5.80 15.30 5.87
C ARG A 28 6.33 15.65 7.26
N LYS A 29 7.18 14.81 7.85
CA LYS A 29 7.82 15.07 9.16
C LYS A 29 8.81 16.23 9.08
N ALA A 30 9.60 16.31 8.01
CA ALA A 30 10.59 17.36 7.83
C ALA A 30 9.95 18.73 7.55
N LYS A 31 8.95 18.78 6.66
CA LYS A 31 8.33 20.03 6.19
C LYS A 31 7.20 20.53 7.08
N GLY A 32 6.50 19.65 7.79
CA GLY A 32 5.31 20.03 8.56
C GLY A 32 4.02 20.12 7.74
N TYR A 33 4.09 20.04 6.41
CA TYR A 33 2.97 20.03 5.47
C TYR A 33 3.39 19.34 4.16
N MET A 34 2.42 19.01 3.30
CA MET A 34 2.67 18.48 1.95
C MET A 34 1.86 19.25 0.91
N SER A 35 2.28 19.24 -0.36
CA SER A 35 1.45 19.78 -1.43
C SER A 35 0.20 18.93 -1.61
N VAL A 36 -0.95 19.56 -1.87
CA VAL A 36 -2.18 18.86 -2.26
C VAL A 36 -1.94 17.97 -3.48
N SER A 37 -1.17 18.44 -4.47
CA SER A 37 -0.87 17.67 -5.68
C SER A 37 -0.03 16.41 -5.40
N GLU A 38 0.96 16.51 -4.50
CA GLU A 38 1.80 15.37 -4.09
C GLU A 38 0.97 14.34 -3.32
N ASN A 39 0.11 14.82 -2.42
CA ASN A 39 -0.81 13.99 -1.65
C ASN A 39 -1.81 13.26 -2.55
N ASP A 40 -2.43 13.98 -3.48
CA ASP A 40 -3.41 13.43 -4.40
C ASP A 40 -2.77 12.40 -5.33
N HIS A 41 -1.56 12.67 -5.84
CA HIS A 41 -0.84 11.71 -6.65
C HIS A 41 -0.57 10.39 -5.90
N LEU A 42 -0.04 10.47 -4.67
CA LEU A 42 0.19 9.27 -3.86
C LEU A 42 -1.13 8.56 -3.56
N ARG A 43 -2.16 9.29 -3.12
CA ARG A 43 -3.47 8.74 -2.79
C ARG A 43 -4.07 7.98 -3.98
N ASP A 44 -4.03 8.57 -5.17
CA ASP A 44 -4.64 8.00 -6.35
C ASP A 44 -3.89 6.73 -6.80
N ASN A 45 -2.56 6.71 -6.70
CA ASN A 45 -1.73 5.51 -6.93
C ASN A 45 -2.10 4.38 -5.94
N LEU A 46 -2.29 4.70 -4.65
CA LEU A 46 -2.70 3.70 -3.65
C LEU A 46 -4.10 3.16 -3.94
N PHE A 47 -5.05 4.00 -4.36
CA PHE A 47 -6.37 3.55 -4.76
C PHE A 47 -6.36 2.69 -6.02
N GLU A 48 -5.51 3.01 -6.99
CA GLU A 48 -5.30 2.18 -8.17
C GLU A 48 -4.77 0.80 -7.79
N LEU A 49 -3.77 0.74 -6.90
CA LEU A 49 -3.26 -0.53 -6.38
C LEU A 49 -4.35 -1.34 -5.65
N CYS A 50 -5.17 -0.71 -4.81
CA CYS A 50 -6.30 -1.38 -4.16
C CYS A 50 -7.30 -1.95 -5.19
N ARG A 51 -7.60 -1.21 -6.26
CA ARG A 51 -8.48 -1.67 -7.34
C ARG A 51 -7.89 -2.88 -8.06
N GLU A 52 -6.61 -2.83 -8.39
CA GLU A 52 -5.90 -3.93 -9.06
C GLU A 52 -5.86 -5.19 -8.19
N MET A 53 -5.49 -5.06 -6.91
CA MET A 53 -5.49 -6.19 -5.97
C MET A 53 -6.86 -6.85 -5.88
N ARG A 54 -7.93 -6.06 -5.79
CA ARG A 54 -9.30 -6.58 -5.75
C ARG A 54 -9.70 -7.28 -7.05
N ALA A 55 -9.32 -6.72 -8.20
CA ALA A 55 -9.62 -7.29 -9.51
C ALA A 55 -8.88 -8.62 -9.74
N GLN A 56 -7.66 -8.76 -9.22
CA GLN A 56 -6.83 -9.95 -9.40
C GLN A 56 -7.05 -11.01 -8.31
N ALA A 57 -7.72 -10.67 -7.19
CA ALA A 57 -7.98 -11.60 -6.08
C ALA A 57 -8.65 -12.94 -6.49
N PRO A 58 -9.66 -12.98 -7.38
CA PRO A 58 -10.28 -14.25 -7.79
C PRO A 58 -9.31 -15.19 -8.53
N ARG A 59 -8.32 -14.63 -9.24
CA ARG A 59 -7.32 -15.42 -9.98
C ARG A 59 -6.27 -16.02 -9.05
N LEU A 60 -6.00 -15.35 -7.93
CA LEU A 60 -5.09 -15.80 -6.89
C LEU A 60 -5.76 -16.77 -5.91
N GLN A 61 -7.07 -16.66 -5.72
CA GLN A 61 -7.85 -17.44 -4.75
C GLN A 61 -7.57 -18.96 -4.79
N ASN A 62 -7.41 -19.54 -5.97
CA ASN A 62 -7.19 -21.00 -6.11
C ASN A 62 -5.71 -21.38 -6.26
N ALA A 63 -4.80 -20.41 -6.31
CA ALA A 63 -3.40 -20.62 -6.70
C ALA A 63 -2.39 -20.30 -5.60
N ILE A 64 -2.83 -19.64 -4.53
CA ILE A 64 -2.02 -19.37 -3.33
C ILE A 64 -2.67 -19.98 -2.09
N SER A 65 -1.85 -20.30 -1.11
CA SER A 65 -2.30 -20.89 0.16
C SER A 65 -3.25 -19.96 0.92
N PRO A 66 -4.13 -20.49 1.78
CA PRO A 66 -5.01 -19.66 2.61
C PRO A 66 -4.25 -18.61 3.43
N GLU A 67 -3.07 -18.96 3.95
CA GLU A 67 -2.21 -18.05 4.71
C GLU A 67 -1.70 -16.89 3.84
N GLU A 68 -1.17 -17.18 2.64
CA GLU A 68 -0.74 -16.14 1.69
C GLU A 68 -1.89 -15.22 1.30
N ARG A 69 -3.09 -15.77 1.13
CA ARG A 69 -4.30 -14.99 0.81
C ARG A 69 -4.65 -14.03 1.93
N ASP A 70 -4.60 -14.48 3.17
CA ASP A 70 -4.89 -13.65 4.33
C ASP A 70 -3.86 -12.53 4.48
N VAL A 71 -2.56 -12.84 4.33
CA VAL A 71 -1.52 -11.82 4.38
C VAL A 71 -1.66 -10.81 3.24
N LEU A 72 -1.99 -11.26 2.02
CA LEU A 72 -2.21 -10.38 0.87
C LEU A 72 -3.43 -9.47 1.09
N ARG A 73 -4.51 -9.98 1.69
CA ARG A 73 -5.67 -9.18 2.09
C ARG A 73 -5.28 -8.12 3.11
N LEU A 74 -4.55 -8.49 4.16
CA LEU A 74 -4.07 -7.56 5.20
C LEU A 74 -3.13 -6.49 4.63
N ALA A 75 -2.29 -6.84 3.64
CA ALA A 75 -1.49 -5.87 2.91
C ALA A 75 -2.37 -4.88 2.16
N GLY A 76 -3.39 -5.36 1.44
CA GLY A 76 -4.36 -4.51 0.75
C GLY A 76 -5.16 -3.59 1.68
N GLU A 77 -5.52 -4.07 2.87
CA GLU A 77 -6.16 -3.25 3.92
C GLU A 77 -5.23 -2.15 4.44
N SER A 78 -3.94 -2.45 4.59
CA SER A 78 -2.94 -1.45 5.00
C SER A 78 -2.77 -0.35 3.94
N VAL A 79 -2.75 -0.72 2.65
CA VAL A 79 -2.74 0.24 1.53
C VAL A 79 -4.01 1.09 1.51
N ALA A 80 -5.18 0.47 1.69
CA ALA A 80 -6.45 1.19 1.72
C ALA A 80 -6.51 2.17 2.91
N ALA A 81 -6.04 1.76 4.08
CA ALA A 81 -5.97 2.61 5.26
C ALA A 81 -5.02 3.80 5.05
N ALA A 82 -3.87 3.58 4.39
CA ALA A 82 -2.96 4.66 4.01
C ALA A 82 -3.64 5.65 3.04
N ALA A 83 -4.33 5.16 2.01
CA ALA A 83 -5.07 6.01 1.07
C ALA A 83 -6.16 6.86 1.76
N LEU A 84 -6.91 6.25 2.69
CA LEU A 84 -7.90 6.97 3.50
C LEU A 84 -7.26 8.01 4.43
N CYS A 85 -6.08 7.72 4.97
CA CYS A 85 -5.32 8.69 5.77
C CYS A 85 -4.98 9.95 4.96
N LEU A 86 -4.63 9.78 3.67
CA LEU A 86 -4.33 10.88 2.75
C LEU A 86 -5.57 11.67 2.30
N MET A 87 -6.78 11.16 2.55
CA MET A 87 -8.02 11.94 2.37
C MET A 87 -8.28 12.92 3.51
N SER A 88 -7.64 12.70 4.67
CA SER A 88 -7.78 13.57 5.82
C SER A 88 -6.76 14.72 5.78
N GLY A 89 -7.16 15.92 6.23
CA GLY A 89 -6.25 17.06 6.39
C GLY A 89 -6.47 18.22 5.42
N HIS A 90 -7.46 18.14 4.53
CA HIS A 90 -7.83 19.25 3.65
C HIS A 90 -8.58 20.30 4.48
N HIS A 91 -7.86 21.30 4.96
CA HIS A 91 -8.39 22.36 5.81
C HIS A 91 -7.92 23.71 5.25
N ASP A 92 -8.86 24.45 4.69
CA ASP A 92 -8.85 25.87 4.27
C ASP A 92 -7.77 26.34 3.25
N CYS A 93 -6.69 25.61 2.99
CA CYS A 93 -5.64 25.97 2.03
C CYS A 93 -5.68 25.07 0.77
N PRO A 94 -5.82 25.65 -0.44
CA PRO A 94 -5.87 24.86 -1.68
C PRO A 94 -4.53 24.27 -2.11
N LEU A 95 -3.42 24.72 -1.51
CA LEU A 95 -2.06 24.33 -1.92
C LEU A 95 -1.40 23.34 -0.97
N TYR A 96 -1.77 23.32 0.30
CA TYR A 96 -1.09 22.53 1.33
C TYR A 96 -2.06 21.70 2.16
N ILE A 97 -1.63 20.49 2.52
CA ILE A 97 -2.41 19.55 3.32
C ILE A 97 -1.60 19.07 4.53
N ALA A 98 -2.29 18.94 5.68
CA ALA A 98 -1.72 18.41 6.90
C ALA A 98 -2.24 16.99 7.18
N VAL A 99 -1.51 15.99 6.70
CA VAL A 99 -1.83 14.57 6.96
C VAL A 99 -1.41 14.16 8.38
N ASN A 100 -2.19 13.29 9.01
CA ASN A 100 -1.88 12.68 10.31
C ASN A 100 -0.71 11.69 10.19
N VAL A 101 0.45 12.08 10.73
CA VAL A 101 1.71 11.32 10.69
C VAL A 101 1.59 9.98 11.41
N GLU A 102 1.04 9.95 12.63
CA GLU A 102 0.95 8.73 13.44
C GLU A 102 0.07 7.65 12.79
N LYS A 103 -1.04 8.06 12.16
CA LYS A 103 -1.91 7.14 11.43
C LYS A 103 -1.19 6.55 10.22
N LEU A 104 -0.48 7.39 9.47
CA LEU A 104 0.26 6.95 8.29
C LEU A 104 1.42 6.02 8.66
N GLU A 105 2.14 6.29 9.76
CA GLU A 105 3.17 5.40 10.33
C GLU A 105 2.64 4.02 10.68
N ARG A 106 1.47 3.95 11.33
CA ARG A 106 0.84 2.66 11.67
C ARG A 106 0.48 1.88 10.41
N CYS A 107 -0.03 2.55 9.37
CA CYS A 107 -0.32 1.92 8.08
C CYS A 107 0.96 1.40 7.41
N LEU A 108 2.03 2.21 7.40
CA LEU A 108 3.33 1.84 6.86
C LEU A 108 3.91 0.62 7.58
N THR A 109 3.90 0.63 8.91
CA THR A 109 4.38 -0.49 9.73
C THR A 109 3.61 -1.79 9.44
N GLY A 110 2.28 -1.71 9.34
CA GLY A 110 1.43 -2.84 8.98
C GLY A 110 1.76 -3.38 7.59
N LEU A 111 1.91 -2.49 6.59
CA LEU A 111 2.27 -2.86 5.24
C LEU A 111 3.65 -3.53 5.17
N THR A 112 4.66 -2.97 5.83
CA THR A 112 6.03 -3.52 5.87
C THR A 112 6.03 -4.92 6.49
N SER A 113 5.30 -5.12 7.59
CA SER A 113 5.16 -6.44 8.23
C SER A 113 4.53 -7.47 7.28
N ASN A 114 3.46 -7.09 6.58
CA ASN A 114 2.79 -7.98 5.63
C ASN A 114 3.65 -8.30 4.41
N ILE A 115 4.39 -7.32 3.86
CA ILE A 115 5.35 -7.55 2.77
C ILE A 115 6.44 -8.54 3.21
N HIS A 116 6.97 -8.40 4.42
CA HIS A 116 7.98 -9.33 4.94
C HIS A 116 7.43 -10.76 5.05
N LYS A 117 6.19 -10.92 5.52
CA LYS A 117 5.50 -12.22 5.56
C LYS A 117 5.30 -12.80 4.16
N LEU A 118 4.84 -12.00 3.19
CA LEU A 118 4.65 -12.43 1.80
C LEU A 118 5.96 -12.89 1.16
N ASN A 119 7.06 -12.17 1.39
CA ASN A 119 8.39 -12.56 0.91
C ASN A 119 8.89 -13.87 1.53
N LYS A 120 8.51 -14.17 2.79
CA LYS A 120 8.86 -15.42 3.45
C LYS A 120 8.04 -16.61 2.95
N LEU A 121 6.81 -16.38 2.50
CA LEU A 121 5.88 -17.41 1.99
C LEU A 121 6.11 -17.70 0.49
N ALA A 122 6.50 -16.68 -0.28
CA ALA A 122 6.78 -16.77 -1.72
C ALA A 122 7.78 -17.88 -2.17
N PRO A 123 8.84 -18.26 -1.43
CA PRO A 123 9.83 -19.21 -1.92
C PRO A 123 9.36 -20.68 -1.87
N ILE A 124 8.21 -20.99 -1.26
CA ILE A 124 7.78 -22.38 -1.03
C ILE A 124 6.68 -22.82 -2.01
N THR A 125 5.83 -21.90 -2.48
CA THR A 125 4.57 -22.25 -3.18
C THR A 125 4.61 -22.13 -4.71
N HIS A 126 5.64 -21.47 -5.27
CA HIS A 126 5.67 -21.08 -6.70
C HIS A 126 6.79 -21.72 -7.54
N ALA A 127 7.41 -22.81 -7.05
CA ALA A 127 8.39 -23.61 -7.77
C ALA A 127 7.74 -24.65 -8.70
#